data_AF-A0A958G6B4-F1
#
_entry.id   AF-A0A958G6B4-F1
#
_cell.length_a   1.000
_cell.length_b   1.000
_cell.length_c   1.000
_cell.angle_alpha   90.00
_cell.angle_beta   90.00
_cell.angle_gamma   90.00
#
_symmetry.space_group_name_H-M   'P 1'
#
loop_
_entity.id
_entity.type
_entity.pdbx_description
1 polymer ?
#
loop_
_entity_poly.entity_id
_entity_poly.type
_entity_poly.pdbx_seq_one_letter_code
_entity_poly.pdbx_strand_id
1 'polypeptide(L)'
;VAGQTFSIMTYGSHSGQFAAVNNAVLNGNSVFAVEYLGSELRLTAGSFDRFTLTALDDGNGSVVIDPPGGEYDAGAVVTLTAQPAAGRYFTHWSGDIDSSANPLTVTVDSNITVTAHFNELPDFTVTAIAGPGGSVMLDPPGGVYDSSTVVTLTAQPTPGYRFSGWSGDLNSLANPDSMYIDGNKTVSASFSPLPVYALNVDTAGNGSVTLDPPGGSYDSSTVVTLTAQPDSGYRFSGWSGDLSGTANPASIVMDSSQQITATFIALPVFALTLDTLGAGGISADPPGGSYDSSATVTLTALPDSGYIFTGWSGDLSGNANPDSIVMNSDKSVSASFLARFALSADTIGTGTVVLSPAGGIYDSAQTVTLVALPASGYYFDGWSGDLSGSANPAYLLMDGDK
;
A
#
# COMPACT_ATOMS: atom_id res chain seq x y z
N VAL A 1 -40.50 19.82 67.39
CA VAL A 1 -40.58 18.91 68.56
C VAL A 1 -40.63 19.74 69.83
N ALA A 2 -41.75 19.77 70.55
CA ALA A 2 -41.87 20.50 71.81
C ALA A 2 -41.24 19.69 72.96
N GLY A 3 -40.37 20.32 73.75
CA GLY A 3 -39.82 19.72 74.98
C GLY A 3 -38.35 19.31 74.99
N GLN A 4 -37.54 19.68 73.97
CA GLN A 4 -36.08 19.51 74.07
C GLN A 4 -35.40 20.76 74.62
N THR A 5 -34.54 20.58 75.62
CA THR A 5 -33.67 21.64 76.18
C THR A 5 -32.32 21.59 75.48
N PHE A 6 -31.93 22.67 74.82
CA PHE A 6 -30.60 22.78 74.22
C PHE A 6 -29.70 23.65 75.11
N SER A 7 -28.53 23.13 75.47
CA SER A 7 -27.53 23.87 76.25
C SER A 7 -26.53 24.52 75.31
N ILE A 8 -26.45 25.86 75.32
CA ILE A 8 -25.36 26.59 74.65
C ILE A 8 -24.24 26.72 75.68
N MET A 9 -23.14 25.99 75.49
CA MET A 9 -21.92 26.19 76.26
C MET A 9 -21.20 27.42 75.69
N THR A 10 -21.17 28.51 76.44
CA THR A 10 -20.29 29.65 76.14
C THR A 10 -19.00 29.51 76.94
N TYR A 11 -17.85 29.46 76.26
CA TYR A 11 -16.55 29.50 76.91
C TYR A 11 -16.17 30.96 77.19
N GLY A 12 -16.39 31.42 78.42
CA GLY A 12 -15.90 32.70 78.94
C GLY A 12 -16.95 33.82 79.01
N SER A 13 -16.88 34.61 80.09
CA SER A 13 -17.74 35.77 80.34
C SER A 13 -17.48 36.87 79.32
N HIS A 14 -18.40 37.06 78.37
CA HIS A 14 -18.39 38.20 77.46
C HIS A 14 -19.58 39.10 77.76
N SER A 15 -19.29 40.35 78.11
CA SER A 15 -20.28 41.43 78.19
C SER A 15 -20.21 42.26 76.91
N GLY A 16 -21.22 42.15 76.04
CA GLY A 16 -21.33 42.93 74.82
C GLY A 16 -22.75 42.86 74.24
N GLN A 17 -23.15 43.87 73.47
CA GLN A 17 -24.38 43.82 72.67
C GLN A 17 -24.19 42.77 71.56
N PHE A 18 -24.96 41.69 71.63
CA PHE A 18 -25.14 40.80 70.49
C PHE A 18 -26.15 41.45 69.55
N ALA A 19 -25.76 41.76 68.31
CA ALA A 19 -26.73 42.10 67.28
C ALA A 19 -27.61 40.87 67.03
N ALA A 20 -28.93 41.06 66.91
CA ALA A 20 -29.83 39.98 66.52
C ALA A 20 -29.36 39.42 65.16
N VAL A 21 -28.79 38.22 65.18
CA VAL A 21 -28.45 37.51 63.95
C VAL A 21 -29.75 36.87 63.47
N ASN A 22 -30.48 37.57 62.61
CA ASN A 22 -31.53 36.93 61.83
C ASN A 22 -30.84 36.05 60.78
N ASN A 23 -31.17 34.75 60.78
CA ASN A 23 -30.65 33.69 59.89
C ASN A 23 -29.41 32.90 60.37
N ALA A 24 -29.33 32.52 61.64
CA ALA A 24 -28.45 31.42 62.03
C ALA A 24 -29.10 30.06 61.72
N VAL A 25 -28.54 29.31 60.76
CA VAL A 25 -28.95 27.93 60.45
C VAL A 25 -28.17 26.96 61.35
N LEU A 26 -28.87 26.24 62.22
CA LEU A 26 -28.29 25.16 63.03
C LEU A 26 -29.12 23.88 62.81
N ASN A 27 -28.46 22.82 62.34
CA ASN A 27 -29.08 21.53 62.01
C ASN A 27 -30.24 21.60 61.01
N GLY A 28 -30.03 22.32 59.92
CA GLY A 28 -30.57 21.95 58.62
C GLY A 28 -32.08 21.95 58.41
N ASN A 29 -32.90 22.57 59.27
CA ASN A 29 -34.34 22.83 58.96
C ASN A 29 -35.07 23.77 59.95
N SER A 30 -34.38 24.62 60.70
CA SER A 30 -35.05 25.58 61.58
C SER A 30 -34.30 26.90 61.60
N VAL A 31 -34.95 27.96 61.11
CA VAL A 31 -34.49 29.34 61.28
C VAL A 31 -35.04 29.84 62.61
N PHE A 32 -34.14 30.23 63.51
CA PHE A 32 -34.53 30.81 64.79
C PHE A 32 -34.37 32.32 64.70
N ALA A 33 -35.42 33.05 65.10
CA ALA A 33 -35.26 34.44 65.50
C ALA A 33 -34.70 34.43 66.94
N VAL A 34 -33.53 35.03 67.12
CA VAL A 34 -32.88 35.17 68.43
C VAL A 34 -33.18 36.56 68.96
N GLU A 35 -34.01 36.65 69.99
CA GLU A 35 -34.30 37.90 70.67
C GLU A 35 -33.71 37.88 72.08
N TYR A 36 -32.93 38.91 72.42
CA TYR A 36 -32.31 39.04 73.74
C TYR A 36 -33.17 39.95 74.63
N LEU A 37 -33.79 39.37 75.66
CA LEU A 37 -34.70 40.07 76.57
C LEU A 37 -34.05 40.24 77.95
N GLY A 38 -32.89 40.91 77.98
CA GLY A 38 -32.21 41.33 79.21
C GLY A 38 -31.52 40.21 79.99
N SER A 39 -32.27 39.26 80.54
CA SER A 39 -31.77 38.09 81.30
C SER A 39 -32.14 36.74 80.67
N GLU A 40 -32.96 36.73 79.62
CA GLU A 40 -33.35 35.53 78.89
C GLU A 40 -33.09 35.68 77.39
N LEU A 41 -32.76 34.57 76.75
CA LEU A 41 -32.54 34.46 75.32
C LEU A 41 -33.73 33.69 74.74
N ARG A 42 -34.59 34.38 73.98
CA ARG A 42 -35.80 33.80 73.41
C ARG A 42 -35.53 33.33 71.99
N LEU A 43 -35.66 32.02 71.79
CA LEU A 43 -35.60 31.40 70.47
C LEU A 43 -37.04 31.19 69.98
N THR A 44 -37.44 31.94 68.97
CA THR A 44 -38.72 31.69 68.29
C THR A 44 -38.45 30.83 67.07
N ALA A 45 -38.89 29.58 67.13
CA ALA A 45 -38.90 28.70 65.97
C ALA A 45 -40.09 29.08 65.08
N GLY A 46 -39.81 29.65 63.91
CA GLY A 46 -40.80 29.72 62.83
C GLY A 46 -40.69 28.44 62.00
N SER A 47 -41.79 27.73 61.80
CA SER A 47 -41.89 26.78 60.70
C SER A 47 -42.37 27.55 59.48
N PHE A 48 -41.60 27.52 58.39
CA PHE A 48 -42.19 27.80 57.09
C PHE A 48 -43.00 26.58 56.70
N ASP A 49 -44.19 26.80 56.17
CA ASP A 49 -44.93 25.72 55.53
C ASP A 49 -44.08 25.22 54.36
N ARG A 50 -43.88 23.91 54.30
CA ARG A 50 -43.20 23.26 53.18
C ARG A 50 -44.25 22.64 52.29
N PHE A 51 -44.10 22.88 50.99
CA PHE A 51 -45.00 22.36 49.99
C PHE A 51 -44.26 21.48 49.00
N THR A 52 -44.96 20.46 48.52
CA THR A 52 -44.42 19.54 47.52
C THR A 52 -44.54 20.14 46.13
N LEU A 53 -43.47 20.09 45.35
CA LEU A 53 -43.52 20.34 43.91
C LEU A 53 -43.25 19.02 43.18
N THR A 54 -44.25 18.54 42.46
CA THR A 54 -44.18 17.33 41.66
C THR A 54 -44.16 17.71 40.20
N ALA A 55 -43.03 17.49 39.52
CA ALA A 55 -42.95 17.62 38.07
C ALA A 55 -43.06 16.23 37.42
N LEU A 56 -44.01 16.08 36.52
CA LEU A 56 -44.26 14.86 35.75
C LEU A 56 -43.95 15.12 34.27
N ASP A 57 -43.76 14.05 33.52
CA ASP A 57 -43.76 14.04 32.07
C ASP A 57 -44.74 12.98 31.55
N ASP A 58 -45.18 13.14 30.32
CA ASP A 58 -46.07 12.20 29.64
C ASP A 58 -45.37 10.92 29.11
N GLY A 59 -44.11 10.69 29.50
CA GLY A 59 -43.27 9.59 29.04
C GLY A 59 -42.44 9.88 27.79
N ASN A 60 -42.58 11.06 27.17
CA ASN A 60 -41.93 11.42 25.90
C ASN A 60 -40.81 12.45 26.02
N GLY A 61 -40.30 12.64 27.24
CA GLY A 61 -39.22 13.57 27.54
C GLY A 61 -38.77 13.43 28.98
N SER A 62 -38.25 14.52 29.53
CA SER A 62 -37.95 14.62 30.95
C SER A 62 -38.10 16.05 31.44
N VAL A 63 -38.19 16.22 32.76
CA VAL A 63 -38.22 17.53 33.40
C VAL A 63 -37.02 17.68 34.32
N VAL A 64 -36.24 18.73 34.10
CA VAL A 64 -35.15 19.14 34.99
C VAL A 64 -35.66 20.23 35.93
N ILE A 65 -35.49 20.02 37.23
CA ILE A 65 -35.92 20.93 38.30
C ILE A 65 -34.68 21.62 38.90
N ASP A 66 -34.68 22.96 38.97
CA ASP A 66 -33.61 23.75 39.57
C ASP A 66 -34.16 24.86 40.51
N PRO A 67 -33.82 24.85 41.82
CA PRO A 67 -32.97 23.88 42.50
C PRO A 67 -33.62 22.49 42.59
N PRO A 68 -32.85 21.39 42.56
CA PRO A 68 -33.41 20.04 42.59
C PRO A 68 -33.99 19.69 43.97
N GLY A 69 -35.09 18.93 44.00
CA GLY A 69 -35.79 18.54 45.22
C GLY A 69 -37.26 18.20 44.96
N GLY A 70 -37.99 17.86 46.02
CA GLY A 70 -39.44 17.56 45.97
C GLY A 70 -40.28 18.31 47.00
N GLU A 71 -39.66 19.04 47.92
CA GLU A 71 -40.32 19.86 48.94
C GLU A 71 -39.54 21.16 49.14
N TYR A 72 -40.25 22.29 49.08
CA TYR A 72 -39.65 23.62 49.15
C TYR A 72 -40.37 24.47 50.19
N ASP A 73 -39.65 25.45 50.75
CA ASP A 73 -40.25 26.43 51.66
C ASP A 73 -41.24 27.32 50.89
N ALA A 74 -42.33 27.71 51.56
CA ALA A 74 -43.31 28.64 51.01
C ALA A 74 -42.65 29.92 50.44
N GLY A 75 -42.92 30.24 49.18
CA GLY A 75 -42.35 31.37 48.45
C GLY A 75 -41.02 31.08 47.74
N ALA A 76 -40.48 29.86 47.81
CA ALA A 76 -39.31 29.46 47.04
C ALA A 76 -39.59 29.54 45.53
N VAL A 77 -38.60 29.98 44.75
CA VAL A 77 -38.70 30.07 43.29
C VAL A 77 -37.91 28.92 42.68
N VAL A 78 -38.58 28.10 41.87
CA VAL A 78 -38.05 26.92 41.20
C VAL A 78 -38.24 27.06 39.70
N THR A 79 -37.23 26.68 38.91
CA THR A 79 -37.29 26.64 37.45
C THR A 79 -37.41 25.20 36.97
N LEU A 80 -38.38 24.96 36.09
CA LEU A 80 -38.64 23.69 35.43
C LEU A 80 -38.25 23.79 33.97
N THR A 81 -37.35 22.94 33.51
CA THR A 81 -36.95 22.86 32.10
C THR A 81 -37.40 21.53 31.52
N ALA A 82 -38.32 21.58 30.56
CA ALA A 82 -38.73 20.41 29.81
C ALA A 82 -37.68 20.08 28.75
N GLN A 83 -37.21 18.85 28.73
CA GLN A 83 -36.24 18.31 27.77
C GLN A 83 -36.93 17.23 26.93
N PRO A 84 -37.29 17.54 25.66
CA PRO A 84 -37.90 16.55 24.78
C PRO A 84 -36.93 15.39 24.50
N ALA A 85 -37.46 14.17 24.38
CA ALA A 85 -36.69 13.05 23.85
C ALA A 85 -36.41 13.25 22.35
N ALA A 86 -35.53 12.41 21.77
CA ALA A 86 -35.24 12.44 20.33
C ALA A 86 -36.53 12.28 19.50
N GLY A 87 -36.68 13.10 18.45
CA GLY A 87 -37.88 13.12 17.59
C GLY A 87 -39.10 13.78 18.21
N ARG A 88 -38.96 14.47 19.34
CA ARG A 88 -40.07 15.13 20.05
C ARG A 88 -39.81 16.63 20.21
N TYR A 89 -40.87 17.39 20.45
CA TYR A 89 -40.78 18.79 20.90
C TYR A 89 -41.74 19.05 22.06
N PHE A 90 -41.34 19.97 22.95
CA PHE A 90 -42.17 20.41 24.08
C PHE A 90 -43.34 21.25 23.57
N THR A 91 -44.53 20.99 24.09
CA THR A 91 -45.75 21.72 23.71
C THR A 91 -46.17 22.70 24.80
N HIS A 92 -46.45 22.20 26.00
CA HIS A 92 -46.93 22.98 27.14
C HIS A 92 -46.79 22.21 28.46
N TRP A 93 -46.87 22.95 29.56
CA TRP A 93 -47.12 22.47 30.91
C TRP A 93 -48.62 22.46 31.18
N SER A 94 -49.10 21.49 31.96
CA SER A 94 -50.47 21.44 32.48
C SER A 94 -50.51 21.04 33.96
N GLY A 95 -51.67 21.18 34.60
CA GLY A 95 -51.93 20.71 35.95
C GLY A 95 -52.34 21.87 36.84
N ASP A 96 -51.57 22.12 37.89
CA ASP A 96 -51.77 23.33 38.71
C ASP A 96 -51.26 24.60 38.02
N ILE A 97 -50.46 24.46 36.95
CA ILE A 97 -49.96 25.56 36.11
C ILE A 97 -50.08 25.17 34.64
N ASP A 98 -50.84 25.97 33.87
CA ASP A 98 -50.91 25.88 32.42
C ASP A 98 -50.01 26.95 31.79
N SER A 99 -48.98 26.53 31.03
CA SER A 99 -48.03 27.46 30.42
C SER A 99 -47.33 26.85 29.22
N SER A 100 -47.04 27.65 28.19
CA SER A 100 -46.18 27.26 27.06
C SER A 100 -44.71 27.67 27.24
N ALA A 101 -44.36 28.31 28.36
CA ALA A 101 -42.99 28.74 28.62
C ALA A 101 -42.09 27.54 28.95
N ASN A 102 -40.92 27.47 28.30
CA ASN A 102 -39.88 26.52 28.64
C ASN A 102 -38.51 27.21 28.52
N PRO A 103 -37.77 27.41 29.63
CA PRO A 103 -38.09 27.00 31.00
C PRO A 103 -39.30 27.72 31.63
N LEU A 104 -39.96 27.06 32.58
CA LEU A 104 -41.07 27.59 33.38
C LEU A 104 -40.57 27.94 34.80
N THR A 105 -40.78 29.17 35.24
CA THR A 105 -40.49 29.58 36.62
C THR A 105 -41.75 29.50 37.49
N VAL A 106 -41.64 28.83 38.64
CA VAL A 106 -42.72 28.53 39.58
C VAL A 106 -42.36 29.10 40.95
N THR A 107 -43.30 29.79 41.61
CA THR A 107 -43.19 30.13 43.02
C THR A 107 -44.00 29.12 43.82
N VAL A 108 -43.37 28.44 44.78
CA VAL A 108 -43.97 27.33 45.53
C VAL A 108 -44.66 27.88 46.78
N ASP A 109 -45.94 28.20 46.69
CA ASP A 109 -46.78 28.73 47.79
C ASP A 109 -47.93 27.79 48.22
N SER A 110 -48.12 26.69 47.49
CA SER A 110 -48.92 25.53 47.86
C SER A 110 -48.30 24.26 47.30
N ASN A 111 -48.90 23.09 47.57
CA ASN A 111 -48.54 21.88 46.84
C ASN A 111 -48.86 22.10 45.35
N ILE A 112 -47.90 21.82 44.46
CA ILE A 112 -48.00 22.03 43.02
C ILE A 112 -47.64 20.73 42.31
N THR A 113 -48.48 20.32 41.37
CA THR A 113 -48.24 19.25 40.41
C THR A 113 -48.34 19.80 39.00
N VAL A 114 -47.27 19.65 38.22
CA VAL A 114 -47.20 20.09 36.83
C VAL A 114 -46.66 18.99 35.95
N THR A 115 -47.23 18.85 34.76
CA THR A 115 -46.86 17.82 33.78
C THR A 115 -46.37 18.49 32.50
N ALA A 116 -45.18 18.12 32.01
CA ALA A 116 -44.71 18.49 30.68
C ALA A 116 -45.32 17.57 29.62
N HIS A 117 -45.84 18.17 28.54
CA HIS A 117 -46.37 17.44 27.39
C HIS A 117 -45.47 17.62 26.16
N PHE A 118 -45.23 16.53 25.43
CA PHE A 118 -44.39 16.52 24.24
C PHE A 118 -45.13 15.87 23.06
N ASN A 119 -44.94 16.44 21.87
CA ASN A 119 -45.46 15.89 20.62
C ASN A 119 -44.32 15.38 19.73
N GLU A 120 -44.63 14.49 18.80
CA GLU A 120 -43.69 14.01 17.77
C GLU A 120 -43.41 15.12 16.76
N LEU A 121 -42.15 15.23 16.34
CA LEU A 121 -41.79 16.03 15.18
C LEU A 121 -42.46 15.41 13.94
N PRO A 122 -42.97 16.22 13.00
CA PRO A 122 -43.53 15.68 11.78
C PRO A 122 -42.43 15.00 10.94
N ASP A 123 -42.77 13.84 10.41
CA ASP A 123 -41.94 13.10 9.45
C ASP A 123 -42.20 13.59 8.04
N PHE A 124 -41.12 13.68 7.26
CA PHE A 124 -41.17 14.01 5.84
C PHE A 124 -40.39 13.00 5.00
N THR A 125 -40.88 12.77 3.79
CA THR A 125 -40.25 11.87 2.85
C THR A 125 -39.18 12.59 2.03
N VAL A 126 -38.08 11.89 1.73
CA VAL A 126 -37.05 12.32 0.79
C VAL A 126 -37.01 11.31 -0.35
N THR A 127 -37.46 11.75 -1.52
CA THR A 127 -37.42 10.96 -2.75
C THR A 127 -36.18 11.33 -3.55
N ALA A 128 -35.19 10.44 -3.59
CA ALA A 128 -34.01 10.59 -4.43
C ALA A 128 -34.19 9.85 -5.76
N ILE A 129 -34.09 10.58 -6.86
CA ILE A 129 -34.22 10.05 -8.22
C ILE A 129 -32.84 10.06 -8.88
N ALA A 130 -32.35 8.90 -9.30
CA ALA A 130 -31.12 8.81 -10.08
C ALA A 130 -31.46 8.78 -11.58
N GLY A 131 -30.89 9.71 -12.34
CA GLY A 131 -30.88 9.61 -13.81
C GLY A 131 -30.05 8.40 -14.28
N PRO A 132 -30.13 8.04 -15.58
CA PRO A 132 -29.32 6.96 -16.14
C PRO A 132 -27.83 7.20 -15.94
N GLY A 133 -27.07 6.16 -15.58
CA GLY A 133 -25.61 6.24 -15.45
C GLY A 133 -25.09 6.54 -14.04
N GLY A 134 -25.91 6.34 -13.01
CA GLY A 134 -25.48 6.45 -11.63
C GLY A 134 -26.54 6.05 -10.61
N SER A 135 -26.22 6.23 -9.34
CA SER A 135 -27.11 6.04 -8.19
C SER A 135 -27.01 7.22 -7.22
N VAL A 136 -27.94 7.29 -6.27
CA VAL A 136 -27.93 8.27 -5.18
C VAL A 136 -27.94 7.53 -3.85
N MET A 137 -27.03 7.89 -2.95
CA MET A 137 -26.98 7.42 -1.57
C MET A 137 -27.41 8.54 -0.63
N LEU A 138 -28.22 8.20 0.37
CA LEU A 138 -28.65 9.11 1.44
C LEU A 138 -27.91 8.77 2.74
N ASP A 139 -27.49 9.80 3.45
CA ASP A 139 -26.94 9.71 4.80
C ASP A 139 -27.58 10.78 5.72
N PRO A 140 -28.38 10.40 6.73
CA PRO A 140 -28.73 9.03 7.11
C PRO A 140 -29.53 8.28 6.02
N PRO A 141 -29.53 6.94 5.98
CA PRO A 141 -30.38 6.17 5.07
C PRO A 141 -31.81 6.03 5.63
N GLY A 142 -32.81 5.89 4.76
CA GLY A 142 -34.19 5.56 5.18
C GLY A 142 -35.29 6.23 4.36
N GLY A 143 -35.01 7.42 3.82
CA GLY A 143 -35.95 8.16 2.96
C GLY A 143 -37.15 8.79 3.68
N VAL A 144 -37.23 8.66 5.00
CA VAL A 144 -38.19 9.34 5.88
C VAL A 144 -37.42 9.88 7.08
N TYR A 145 -37.62 11.17 7.39
CA TYR A 145 -36.89 11.83 8.47
C TYR A 145 -37.76 12.89 9.15
N ASP A 146 -37.55 13.07 10.45
CA ASP A 146 -38.14 14.12 11.24
C ASP A 146 -37.70 15.50 10.72
N SER A 147 -38.57 16.49 10.88
CA SER A 147 -38.42 17.88 10.39
C SER A 147 -37.20 18.70 10.85
N SER A 148 -36.28 18.10 11.62
CA SER A 148 -35.02 18.71 12.06
C SER A 148 -33.78 18.03 11.49
N THR A 149 -33.95 17.00 10.67
CA THR A 149 -32.84 16.19 10.15
C THR A 149 -32.12 16.92 9.01
N VAL A 150 -30.80 16.83 8.96
CA VAL A 150 -30.00 17.18 7.78
C VAL A 150 -29.63 15.89 7.07
N VAL A 151 -29.96 15.81 5.79
CA VAL A 151 -29.65 14.63 4.96
C VAL A 151 -28.59 15.03 3.94
N THR A 152 -27.54 14.22 3.84
CA THR A 152 -26.50 14.32 2.82
C THR A 152 -26.80 13.37 1.68
N LEU A 153 -26.75 13.89 0.46
CA LEU A 153 -26.94 13.16 -0.77
C LEU A 153 -25.59 13.01 -1.48
N THR A 154 -25.26 11.77 -1.84
CA THR A 154 -24.05 11.45 -2.60
C THR A 154 -24.44 10.77 -3.90
N ALA A 155 -24.12 11.40 -5.03
CA ALA A 155 -24.27 10.82 -6.35
C ALA A 155 -23.07 9.92 -6.66
N GLN A 156 -23.33 8.71 -7.13
CA GLN A 156 -22.30 7.74 -7.53
C GLN A 156 -22.45 7.43 -9.03
N PRO A 157 -21.64 8.06 -9.91
CA PRO A 157 -21.63 7.72 -11.33
C PRO A 157 -21.16 6.27 -11.53
N THR A 158 -21.82 5.54 -12.44
CA THR A 158 -21.29 4.27 -12.93
C THR A 158 -20.13 4.51 -13.90
N PRO A 159 -19.23 3.52 -14.16
CA PRO A 159 -18.20 3.64 -15.19
C PRO A 159 -18.77 4.12 -16.54
N GLY A 160 -18.06 5.01 -17.23
CA GLY A 160 -18.54 5.67 -18.46
C GLY A 160 -19.41 6.91 -18.25
N TYR A 161 -19.68 7.31 -17.01
CA TYR A 161 -20.51 8.49 -16.70
C TYR A 161 -19.82 9.43 -15.71
N ARG A 162 -20.24 10.70 -15.74
CA ARG A 162 -19.92 11.71 -14.72
C ARG A 162 -21.19 12.29 -14.12
N PHE A 163 -21.10 12.74 -12.88
CA PHE A 163 -22.15 13.54 -12.26
C PHE A 163 -22.22 14.92 -12.94
N SER A 164 -23.45 15.35 -13.23
CA SER A 164 -23.73 16.62 -13.93
C SER A 164 -24.40 17.67 -13.04
N GLY A 165 -24.97 17.29 -11.90
CA GLY A 165 -25.65 18.20 -10.99
C GLY A 165 -26.91 17.61 -10.32
N TRP A 166 -27.31 18.25 -9.23
CA TRP A 166 -28.57 18.04 -8.52
C TRP A 166 -29.65 19.00 -9.03
N SER A 167 -30.91 18.56 -8.95
CA SER A 167 -32.09 19.37 -9.30
C SER A 167 -33.30 18.99 -8.43
N GLY A 168 -34.33 19.82 -8.42
CA GLY A 168 -35.50 19.66 -7.55
C GLY A 168 -35.36 20.52 -6.30
N ASP A 169 -35.57 19.93 -5.13
CA ASP A 169 -35.41 20.64 -3.84
C ASP A 169 -33.95 20.85 -3.42
N LEU A 170 -33.00 20.34 -4.22
CA LEU A 170 -31.57 20.62 -4.14
C LEU A 170 -31.08 21.02 -5.54
N ASN A 171 -30.45 22.18 -5.67
CA ASN A 171 -29.95 22.68 -6.96
C ASN A 171 -28.49 23.10 -6.83
N SER A 172 -27.59 22.19 -7.20
CA SER A 172 -26.17 22.31 -6.90
C SER A 172 -25.32 21.44 -7.82
N LEU A 173 -24.06 21.81 -7.99
CA LEU A 173 -23.05 21.01 -8.69
C LEU A 173 -22.11 20.29 -7.72
N ALA A 174 -22.25 20.54 -6.41
CA ALA A 174 -21.45 19.87 -5.39
C ALA A 174 -21.89 18.40 -5.25
N ASN A 175 -20.92 17.52 -5.02
CA ASN A 175 -21.18 16.12 -4.73
C ASN A 175 -20.08 15.60 -3.78
N PRO A 176 -20.42 15.22 -2.53
CA PRO A 176 -21.76 15.21 -1.92
C PRO A 176 -22.31 16.62 -1.62
N ASP A 177 -23.61 16.71 -1.31
CA ASP A 177 -24.28 17.94 -0.85
C ASP A 177 -25.41 17.63 0.14
N SER A 178 -25.85 18.61 0.94
CA SER A 178 -26.73 18.39 2.10
C SER A 178 -27.91 19.38 2.14
N MET A 179 -29.03 18.95 2.73
CA MET A 179 -30.22 19.78 2.90
C MET A 179 -30.96 19.50 4.21
N TYR A 180 -31.63 20.53 4.76
CA TYR A 180 -32.56 20.39 5.88
C TYR A 180 -33.89 19.79 5.39
N ILE A 181 -34.46 18.92 6.22
CA ILE A 181 -35.77 18.33 5.97
C ILE A 181 -36.82 19.16 6.70
N ASP A 182 -37.44 20.12 6.02
CA ASP A 182 -38.51 20.99 6.55
C ASP A 182 -39.88 20.74 5.87
N GLY A 183 -39.95 19.70 5.04
CA GLY A 183 -41.09 19.29 4.24
C GLY A 183 -40.73 18.09 3.37
N ASN A 184 -41.70 17.49 2.67
CA ASN A 184 -41.41 16.43 1.71
C ASN A 184 -40.47 16.96 0.62
N LYS A 185 -39.37 16.24 0.38
CA LYS A 185 -38.32 16.61 -0.58
C LYS A 185 -38.26 15.63 -1.75
N THR A 186 -38.03 16.15 -2.94
CA THR A 186 -37.70 15.38 -4.14
C THR A 186 -36.43 15.94 -4.77
N VAL A 187 -35.40 15.13 -4.88
CA VAL A 187 -34.11 15.51 -5.47
C VAL A 187 -33.75 14.55 -6.59
N SER A 188 -33.32 15.10 -7.72
CA SER A 188 -32.88 14.33 -8.88
C SER A 188 -31.40 14.55 -9.17
N ALA A 189 -30.62 13.46 -9.22
CA ALA A 189 -29.24 13.46 -9.72
C ALA A 189 -29.22 13.25 -11.23
N SER A 190 -28.50 14.12 -11.94
CA SER A 190 -28.25 13.95 -13.36
C SER A 190 -26.83 13.44 -13.60
N PHE A 191 -26.70 12.48 -14.51
CA PHE A 191 -25.41 11.96 -14.97
C PHE A 191 -25.30 12.14 -16.48
N SER A 192 -24.09 12.36 -16.98
CA SER A 192 -23.82 12.45 -18.41
C SER A 192 -22.73 11.46 -18.81
N PRO A 193 -22.86 10.80 -19.98
CA PRO A 193 -21.81 9.90 -20.45
C PRO A 193 -20.51 10.66 -20.69
N LEU A 194 -19.39 10.00 -20.43
CA LEU A 194 -18.07 10.48 -20.79
C LEU A 194 -17.88 10.34 -22.31
N PRO A 195 -17.20 11.30 -22.97
CA PRO A 195 -16.73 11.11 -24.33
C PRO A 195 -15.82 9.89 -24.41
N VAL A 196 -15.94 9.11 -25.49
CA VAL A 196 -15.05 7.97 -25.77
C VAL A 196 -14.13 8.36 -26.92
N TYR A 197 -12.84 8.09 -26.74
CA TYR A 197 -11.80 8.39 -27.72
C TYR A 197 -11.10 7.12 -28.18
N ALA A 198 -10.83 7.05 -29.49
CA ALA A 198 -10.12 5.92 -30.08
C ALA A 198 -8.61 6.07 -29.86
N LEU A 199 -7.92 4.96 -29.57
CA LEU A 199 -6.46 4.90 -29.55
C LEU A 199 -6.02 3.86 -30.57
N ASN A 200 -5.39 4.33 -31.64
CA ASN A 200 -4.80 3.49 -32.66
C ASN A 200 -3.29 3.45 -32.48
N VAL A 201 -2.74 2.25 -32.37
CA VAL A 201 -1.30 2.05 -32.24
C VAL A 201 -0.80 1.16 -33.37
N ASP A 202 0.03 1.75 -34.22
CA ASP A 202 0.71 1.06 -35.32
C ASP A 202 2.14 0.66 -34.91
N THR A 203 2.70 -0.30 -35.64
CA THR A 203 4.11 -0.69 -35.51
C THR A 203 4.83 -0.51 -36.83
N ALA A 204 5.96 0.19 -36.82
CA ALA A 204 6.89 0.24 -37.94
C ALA A 204 8.10 -0.66 -37.62
N GLY A 205 8.34 -1.68 -38.44
CA GLY A 205 9.34 -2.73 -38.14
C GLY A 205 8.73 -3.94 -37.44
N ASN A 206 9.57 -4.79 -36.84
CA ASN A 206 9.13 -6.04 -36.20
C ASN A 206 9.16 -5.93 -34.68
N GLY A 207 7.99 -6.13 -34.09
CA GLY A 207 7.70 -5.98 -32.67
C GLY A 207 6.20 -5.82 -32.46
N SER A 208 5.80 -5.66 -31.21
CA SER A 208 4.40 -5.48 -30.82
C SER A 208 4.27 -4.39 -29.76
N VAL A 209 3.06 -3.88 -29.57
CA VAL A 209 2.73 -2.98 -28.47
C VAL A 209 1.60 -3.58 -27.67
N THR A 210 1.75 -3.62 -26.36
CA THR A 210 0.69 -3.98 -25.42
C THR A 210 0.16 -2.72 -24.74
N LEU A 211 -1.15 -2.71 -24.48
CA LEU A 211 -1.87 -1.59 -23.87
C LEU A 211 -2.43 -2.02 -22.51
N ASP A 212 -2.29 -1.15 -21.52
CA ASP A 212 -2.90 -1.31 -20.19
C ASP A 212 -3.58 0.00 -19.74
N PRO A 213 -4.92 0.03 -19.61
CA PRO A 213 -5.84 -1.08 -19.84
C PRO A 213 -5.86 -1.52 -21.32
N PRO A 214 -6.16 -2.80 -21.62
CA PRO A 214 -6.25 -3.29 -22.99
C PRO A 214 -7.50 -2.77 -23.69
N GLY A 215 -7.42 -2.53 -25.00
CA GLY A 215 -8.52 -2.04 -25.81
C GLY A 215 -8.05 -1.20 -26.99
N GLY A 216 -8.97 -0.39 -27.52
CA GLY A 216 -8.68 0.60 -28.57
C GLY A 216 -9.60 1.80 -28.51
N SER A 217 -10.41 1.92 -27.45
CA SER A 217 -11.30 3.03 -27.20
C SER A 217 -11.51 3.17 -25.70
N TYR A 218 -11.37 4.39 -25.20
CA TYR A 218 -11.34 4.66 -23.77
C TYR A 218 -12.18 5.88 -23.44
N ASP A 219 -12.78 5.89 -22.26
CA ASP A 219 -13.45 7.07 -21.72
C ASP A 219 -12.43 8.21 -21.55
N SER A 220 -12.90 9.45 -21.66
CA SER A 220 -12.05 10.61 -21.46
C SER A 220 -11.36 10.59 -20.10
N SER A 221 -10.13 11.09 -20.06
CA SER A 221 -9.23 11.08 -18.89
C SER A 221 -8.70 9.71 -18.46
N THR A 222 -9.02 8.62 -19.19
CA THR A 222 -8.36 7.33 -18.97
C THR A 222 -6.86 7.46 -19.25
N VAL A 223 -6.02 6.97 -18.34
CA VAL A 223 -4.58 6.86 -18.55
C VAL A 223 -4.29 5.49 -19.15
N VAL A 224 -3.66 5.46 -20.32
CA VAL A 224 -3.27 4.21 -21.00
C VAL A 224 -1.76 4.10 -21.02
N THR A 225 -1.23 2.97 -20.60
CA THR A 225 0.19 2.63 -20.65
C THR A 225 0.47 1.76 -21.87
N LEU A 226 1.43 2.18 -22.68
CA LEU A 226 1.91 1.51 -23.87
C LEU A 226 3.27 0.87 -23.57
N THR A 227 3.40 -0.42 -23.84
CA THR A 227 4.66 -1.15 -23.69
C THR A 227 5.05 -1.76 -25.04
N ALA A 228 6.14 -1.24 -25.62
CA ALA A 228 6.73 -1.77 -26.84
C ALA A 228 7.59 -3.00 -26.53
N GLN A 229 7.36 -4.09 -27.26
CA GLN A 229 8.11 -5.33 -27.17
C GLN A 229 8.75 -5.63 -28.53
N PRO A 230 10.08 -5.46 -28.66
CA PRO A 230 10.79 -5.83 -29.89
C PRO A 230 10.78 -7.34 -30.11
N ASP A 231 10.69 -7.76 -31.37
CA ASP A 231 10.93 -9.15 -31.74
C ASP A 231 12.44 -9.46 -31.71
N SER A 232 12.80 -10.75 -31.75
CA SER A 232 14.21 -11.18 -31.81
C SER A 232 14.93 -10.54 -33.00
N GLY A 233 16.13 -10.00 -32.76
CA GLY A 233 16.91 -9.27 -33.77
C GLY A 233 16.48 -7.83 -34.00
N TYR A 234 15.55 -7.29 -33.21
CA TYR A 234 15.13 -5.89 -33.26
C TYR A 234 15.30 -5.19 -31.92
N ARG A 235 15.37 -3.86 -31.95
CA ARG A 235 15.25 -3.01 -30.76
C ARG A 235 14.19 -1.95 -30.96
N PHE A 236 13.55 -1.55 -29.87
CA PHE A 236 12.66 -0.39 -29.86
C PHE A 236 13.48 0.89 -30.06
N SER A 237 13.10 1.70 -31.04
CA SER A 237 13.77 2.96 -31.38
C SER A 237 13.07 4.18 -30.81
N GLY A 238 11.74 4.14 -30.64
CA GLY A 238 10.97 5.26 -30.13
C GLY A 238 9.52 5.28 -30.61
N TRP A 239 8.74 6.16 -29.98
CA TRP A 239 7.36 6.49 -30.32
C TRP A 239 7.30 7.70 -31.26
N SER A 240 6.27 7.75 -32.11
CA SER A 240 5.92 8.91 -32.92
C SER A 240 4.39 9.05 -33.08
N GLY A 241 3.92 10.20 -33.57
CA GLY A 241 2.50 10.53 -33.67
C GLY A 241 2.10 11.42 -32.48
N ASP A 242 1.00 11.07 -31.82
CA ASP A 242 0.50 11.80 -30.63
C ASP A 242 1.29 11.49 -29.34
N LEU A 243 2.20 10.51 -29.40
CA LEU A 243 3.23 10.24 -28.39
C LEU A 243 4.62 10.34 -29.03
N SER A 244 5.62 10.80 -28.26
CA SER A 244 6.99 10.92 -28.73
C SER A 244 8.02 10.51 -27.69
N GLY A 245 9.25 10.25 -28.14
CA GLY A 245 10.37 9.90 -27.28
C GLY A 245 10.65 8.41 -27.22
N THR A 246 11.54 8.00 -26.32
CA THR A 246 12.09 6.64 -26.25
C THR A 246 11.76 5.92 -24.94
N ALA A 247 10.98 6.54 -24.05
CA ALA A 247 10.54 5.93 -22.82
C ALA A 247 9.70 4.68 -23.12
N ASN A 248 10.04 3.55 -22.50
CA ASN A 248 9.29 2.30 -22.64
C ASN A 248 9.32 1.55 -21.30
N PRO A 249 8.17 1.37 -20.62
CA PRO A 249 6.82 1.77 -21.02
C PRO A 249 6.61 3.30 -21.05
N ALA A 250 5.57 3.75 -21.76
CA ALA A 250 5.13 5.14 -21.83
C ALA A 250 3.62 5.25 -21.52
N SER A 251 3.15 6.38 -20.99
CA SER A 251 1.72 6.58 -20.68
C SER A 251 1.16 7.82 -21.35
N ILE A 252 -0.10 7.76 -21.76
CA ILE A 252 -0.88 8.86 -22.32
C ILE A 252 -2.19 9.05 -21.56
N VAL A 253 -2.75 10.25 -21.61
CA VAL A 253 -4.11 10.53 -21.12
C VAL A 253 -5.02 10.65 -22.34
N MET A 254 -6.17 9.97 -22.32
CA MET A 254 -7.15 10.01 -23.40
C MET A 254 -8.02 11.26 -23.28
N ASP A 255 -7.58 12.37 -23.88
CA ASP A 255 -8.33 13.64 -23.99
C ASP A 255 -8.92 13.89 -25.39
N SER A 256 -8.52 13.07 -26.35
CA SER A 256 -8.87 13.10 -27.76
C SER A 256 -8.55 11.74 -28.39
N SER A 257 -9.04 11.48 -29.60
CA SER A 257 -8.63 10.27 -30.35
C SER A 257 -7.16 10.41 -30.77
N GLN A 258 -6.35 9.38 -30.53
CA GLN A 258 -4.90 9.42 -30.71
C GLN A 258 -4.41 8.35 -31.70
N GLN A 259 -3.40 8.71 -32.49
CA GLN A 259 -2.65 7.84 -33.40
C GLN A 259 -1.18 7.81 -33.01
N ILE A 260 -0.68 6.64 -32.65
CA ILE A 260 0.70 6.44 -32.21
C ILE A 260 1.36 5.36 -33.07
N THR A 261 2.65 5.50 -33.33
CA THR A 261 3.46 4.46 -33.97
C THR A 261 4.67 4.11 -33.10
N ALA A 262 4.86 2.83 -32.80
CA ALA A 262 6.09 2.30 -32.25
C ALA A 262 7.05 1.92 -33.37
N THR A 263 8.28 2.44 -33.34
CA THR A 263 9.30 2.09 -34.34
C THR A 263 10.27 1.07 -33.75
N PHE A 264 10.45 -0.05 -34.45
CA PHE A 264 11.42 -1.11 -34.16
C PHE A 264 12.44 -1.18 -35.31
N ILE A 265 13.72 -1.18 -34.96
CA ILE A 265 14.83 -1.23 -35.92
C ILE A 265 15.65 -2.48 -35.72
N ALA A 266 16.06 -3.10 -36.83
CA ALA A 266 16.89 -4.31 -36.80
C ALA A 266 18.22 -4.02 -36.09
N LEU A 267 18.70 -4.99 -35.31
CA LEU A 267 20.04 -4.98 -34.76
C LEU A 267 21.06 -5.21 -35.89
N PRO A 268 22.24 -4.57 -35.84
CA PRO A 268 23.34 -4.95 -36.72
C PRO A 268 23.71 -6.41 -36.49
N VAL A 269 24.09 -7.10 -37.55
CA VAL A 269 24.55 -8.50 -37.51
C VAL A 269 26.05 -8.53 -37.79
N PHE A 270 26.80 -9.32 -37.03
CA PHE A 270 28.25 -9.48 -37.15
C PHE A 270 28.64 -10.93 -37.42
N ALA A 271 29.63 -11.14 -38.28
CA ALA A 271 30.15 -12.47 -38.59
C ALA A 271 31.13 -12.96 -37.52
N LEU A 272 31.09 -14.26 -37.21
CA LEU A 272 32.09 -14.95 -36.39
C LEU A 272 32.77 -16.02 -37.24
N THR A 273 34.06 -15.83 -37.49
CA THR A 273 34.92 -16.78 -38.20
C THR A 273 35.70 -17.61 -37.19
N LEU A 274 35.69 -18.93 -37.35
CA LEU A 274 36.36 -19.87 -36.45
C LEU A 274 37.42 -20.64 -37.22
N ASP A 275 38.64 -20.63 -36.70
CA ASP A 275 39.79 -21.31 -37.29
C ASP A 275 40.46 -22.26 -36.28
N THR A 276 41.19 -23.26 -36.76
CA THR A 276 41.95 -24.16 -35.88
C THR A 276 43.42 -24.24 -36.31
N LEU A 277 44.31 -24.28 -35.33
CA LEU A 277 45.73 -24.55 -35.51
C LEU A 277 46.04 -25.90 -34.86
N GLY A 278 46.29 -26.93 -35.68
CA GLY A 278 46.38 -28.32 -35.20
C GLY A 278 45.05 -29.07 -35.39
N ALA A 279 44.99 -30.33 -34.94
CA ALA A 279 43.82 -31.18 -35.13
C ALA A 279 42.82 -31.04 -33.96
N GLY A 280 41.59 -30.67 -34.30
CA GLY A 280 40.49 -30.40 -33.38
C GLY A 280 39.42 -29.54 -34.05
N GLY A 281 38.37 -29.23 -33.30
CA GLY A 281 37.26 -28.40 -33.74
C GLY A 281 36.89 -27.32 -32.74
N ILE A 282 36.05 -26.38 -33.17
CA ILE A 282 35.40 -25.38 -32.30
C ILE A 282 33.90 -25.55 -32.42
N SER A 283 33.21 -25.62 -31.29
CA SER A 283 31.75 -25.56 -31.22
C SER A 283 31.31 -24.21 -30.67
N ALA A 284 30.36 -23.57 -31.33
CA ALA A 284 29.75 -22.32 -30.91
C ALA A 284 28.33 -22.59 -30.38
N ASP A 285 27.98 -21.96 -29.26
CA ASP A 285 26.63 -21.94 -28.68
C ASP A 285 26.19 -20.50 -28.36
N PRO A 286 25.14 -19.96 -29.01
CA PRO A 286 24.34 -20.62 -30.04
C PRO A 286 25.15 -20.94 -31.31
N PRO A 287 24.81 -22.00 -32.06
CA PRO A 287 25.51 -22.35 -33.30
C PRO A 287 25.15 -21.38 -34.43
N GLY A 288 26.13 -21.03 -35.26
CA GLY A 288 25.95 -20.12 -36.38
C GLY A 288 27.27 -19.53 -36.88
N GLY A 289 27.17 -18.63 -37.86
CA GLY A 289 28.31 -17.85 -38.38
C GLY A 289 28.08 -16.34 -38.35
N SER A 290 26.89 -15.90 -37.94
CA SER A 290 26.51 -14.50 -37.82
C SER A 290 25.55 -14.34 -36.65
N TYR A 291 25.72 -13.27 -35.88
CA TYR A 291 24.96 -13.02 -34.66
C TYR A 291 24.57 -11.55 -34.55
N ASP A 292 23.42 -11.30 -33.92
CA ASP A 292 22.99 -9.94 -33.62
C ASP A 292 24.01 -9.23 -32.71
N SER A 293 24.11 -7.91 -32.86
CA SER A 293 24.92 -7.07 -31.99
C SER A 293 24.56 -7.33 -30.52
N SER A 294 25.57 -7.41 -29.67
CA SER A 294 25.52 -7.77 -28.24
C SER A 294 25.18 -9.22 -27.92
N ALA A 295 24.97 -10.09 -28.91
CA ALA A 295 24.87 -11.53 -28.67
C ALA A 295 26.17 -12.04 -28.02
N THR A 296 26.03 -12.94 -27.04
CA THR A 296 27.16 -13.63 -26.43
C THR A 296 27.20 -15.05 -26.98
N VAL A 297 28.35 -15.44 -27.54
CA VAL A 297 28.58 -16.76 -28.10
C VAL A 297 29.60 -17.48 -27.22
N THR A 298 29.25 -18.67 -26.75
CA THR A 298 30.17 -19.54 -26.00
C THR A 298 30.89 -20.45 -26.98
N LEU A 299 32.21 -20.45 -26.92
CA LEU A 299 33.10 -21.27 -27.74
C LEU A 299 33.71 -22.39 -26.89
N THR A 300 33.61 -23.62 -27.41
CA THR A 300 34.20 -24.81 -26.82
C THR A 300 35.21 -25.41 -27.80
N ALA A 301 36.48 -25.49 -27.40
CA ALA A 301 37.51 -26.17 -28.15
C ALA A 301 37.39 -27.69 -27.91
N LEU A 302 37.41 -28.45 -28.99
CA LEU A 302 37.25 -29.90 -29.02
C LEU A 302 38.52 -30.53 -29.62
N PRO A 303 39.53 -30.91 -28.80
CA PRO A 303 40.72 -31.56 -29.32
C PRO A 303 40.39 -32.92 -29.94
N ASP A 304 41.03 -33.24 -31.06
CA ASP A 304 40.98 -34.58 -31.63
C ASP A 304 41.75 -35.58 -30.75
N SER A 305 41.53 -36.87 -30.96
CA SER A 305 42.28 -37.91 -30.26
C SER A 305 43.79 -37.73 -30.47
N GLY A 306 44.55 -37.72 -29.38
CA GLY A 306 46.00 -37.48 -29.40
C GLY A 306 46.37 -36.00 -29.45
N TYR A 307 45.44 -35.07 -29.25
CA TYR A 307 45.72 -33.64 -29.15
C TYR A 307 45.23 -33.07 -27.81
N ILE A 308 45.81 -31.95 -27.39
CA ILE A 308 45.29 -31.13 -26.29
C ILE A 308 45.06 -29.69 -26.75
N PHE A 309 44.02 -29.05 -26.24
CA PHE A 309 43.79 -27.62 -26.41
C PHE A 309 44.83 -26.81 -25.62
N THR A 310 45.53 -25.89 -26.28
CA THR A 310 46.56 -25.06 -25.65
C THR A 310 46.15 -23.61 -25.43
N GLY A 311 45.19 -23.10 -26.21
CA GLY A 311 44.65 -21.76 -26.01
C GLY A 311 43.91 -21.19 -27.21
N TRP A 312 43.19 -20.10 -26.96
CA TRP A 312 42.51 -19.27 -27.94
C TRP A 312 43.42 -18.12 -28.41
N SER A 313 43.20 -17.67 -29.64
CA SER A 313 43.81 -16.47 -30.21
C SER A 313 42.85 -15.74 -31.15
N GLY A 314 43.24 -14.54 -31.60
CA GLY A 314 42.40 -13.65 -32.41
C GLY A 314 41.64 -12.68 -31.52
N ASP A 315 40.31 -12.63 -31.67
CA ASP A 315 39.43 -11.81 -30.82
C ASP A 315 39.09 -12.44 -29.45
N LEU A 316 39.61 -13.65 -29.19
CA LEU A 316 39.59 -14.31 -27.88
C LEU A 316 41.04 -14.64 -27.46
N SER A 317 41.28 -14.83 -26.17
CA SER A 317 42.62 -15.14 -25.67
C SER A 317 42.58 -15.98 -24.39
N GLY A 318 43.69 -16.65 -24.08
CA GLY A 318 43.82 -17.47 -22.87
C GLY A 318 43.50 -18.94 -23.13
N ASN A 319 43.36 -19.71 -22.05
CA ASN A 319 43.22 -21.17 -22.11
C ASN A 319 41.96 -21.69 -21.40
N ALA A 320 41.03 -20.79 -21.04
CA ALA A 320 39.73 -21.18 -20.55
C ALA A 320 38.98 -21.93 -21.65
N ASN A 321 38.42 -23.11 -21.34
CA ASN A 321 37.62 -23.88 -22.28
C ASN A 321 36.48 -24.56 -21.52
N PRO A 322 35.21 -24.16 -21.74
CA PRO A 322 34.74 -23.16 -22.70
C PRO A 322 35.07 -21.70 -22.32
N ASP A 323 34.93 -20.78 -23.27
CA ASP A 323 35.05 -19.32 -23.08
C ASP A 323 34.02 -18.56 -23.93
N SER A 324 33.69 -17.32 -23.61
CA SER A 324 32.61 -16.55 -24.24
C SER A 324 33.07 -15.26 -24.90
N ILE A 325 32.49 -14.93 -26.06
CA ILE A 325 32.75 -13.70 -26.80
C ILE A 325 31.46 -12.90 -27.04
N VAL A 326 31.52 -11.58 -26.88
CA VAL A 326 30.40 -10.68 -27.18
C VAL A 326 30.55 -10.11 -28.59
N MET A 327 29.51 -10.24 -29.40
CA MET A 327 29.48 -9.83 -30.80
C MET A 327 29.18 -8.33 -30.92
N ASN A 328 30.23 -7.51 -31.01
CA ASN A 328 30.13 -6.05 -31.18
C ASN A 328 30.80 -5.52 -32.47
N SER A 329 31.40 -6.42 -33.23
CA SER A 329 31.99 -6.24 -34.56
C SER A 329 32.07 -7.63 -35.20
N ASP A 330 32.47 -7.71 -36.47
CA ASP A 330 32.95 -8.99 -37.01
C ASP A 330 34.11 -9.49 -36.16
N LYS A 331 34.14 -10.81 -35.88
CA LYS A 331 35.10 -11.48 -35.02
C LYS A 331 35.76 -12.67 -35.72
N SER A 332 37.03 -12.91 -35.42
CA SER A 332 37.78 -14.10 -35.82
C SER A 332 38.47 -14.70 -34.59
N VAL A 333 38.21 -15.97 -34.32
CA VAL A 333 38.79 -16.71 -33.19
C VAL A 333 39.44 -17.99 -33.67
N SER A 334 40.66 -18.26 -33.21
CA SER A 334 41.36 -19.52 -33.49
C SER A 334 41.60 -20.33 -32.22
N ALA A 335 41.41 -21.65 -32.30
CA ALA A 335 41.80 -22.60 -31.25
C ALA A 335 43.11 -23.30 -31.63
N SER A 336 44.06 -23.32 -30.71
CA SER A 336 45.32 -24.04 -30.88
C SER A 336 45.26 -25.41 -30.21
N PHE A 337 45.68 -26.43 -30.93
CA PHE A 337 45.75 -27.82 -30.50
C PHE A 337 47.16 -28.36 -30.71
N LEU A 338 47.73 -28.95 -29.66
CA LEU A 338 49.07 -29.53 -29.68
C LEU A 338 48.98 -31.04 -29.64
N ALA A 339 49.68 -31.72 -30.56
CA ALA A 339 49.75 -33.17 -30.59
C ALA A 339 50.46 -33.71 -29.34
N ARG A 340 50.03 -34.89 -28.91
CA ARG A 340 50.58 -35.66 -27.81
C ARG A 340 50.87 -37.08 -28.27
N PHE A 341 52.04 -37.56 -27.91
CA PHE A 341 52.54 -38.86 -28.33
C PHE A 341 52.80 -39.76 -27.13
N ALA A 342 52.47 -41.04 -27.28
CA ALA A 342 52.76 -42.06 -26.29
C ALA A 342 54.25 -42.46 -26.35
N LEU A 343 54.83 -42.75 -25.19
CA LEU A 343 56.17 -43.34 -25.07
C LEU A 343 56.08 -44.58 -24.20
N SER A 344 56.48 -45.73 -24.74
CA SER A 344 56.67 -46.96 -23.99
C SER A 344 58.16 -47.26 -23.81
N ALA A 345 58.54 -47.70 -22.62
CA ALA A 345 59.91 -48.14 -22.33
C ALA A 345 59.88 -49.52 -21.67
N ASP A 346 60.17 -50.54 -22.47
CA ASP A 346 60.27 -51.91 -22.00
C ASP A 346 61.71 -52.27 -21.61
N THR A 347 61.87 -53.17 -20.63
CA THR A 347 63.18 -53.65 -20.18
C THR A 347 63.41 -55.09 -20.61
N ILE A 348 64.55 -55.35 -21.24
CA ILE A 348 65.04 -56.71 -21.49
C ILE A 348 66.13 -57.02 -20.44
N GLY A 349 65.88 -57.98 -19.55
CA GLY A 349 66.74 -58.29 -18.41
C GLY A 349 66.14 -57.83 -17.08
N THR A 350 66.99 -57.48 -16.11
CA THR A 350 66.53 -57.00 -14.79
C THR A 350 67.03 -55.59 -14.50
N GLY A 351 66.11 -54.70 -14.15
CA GLY A 351 66.36 -53.26 -13.97
C GLY A 351 65.09 -52.47 -14.22
N THR A 352 65.20 -51.14 -14.23
CA THR A 352 64.08 -50.23 -14.51
C THR A 352 64.53 -49.09 -15.42
N VAL A 353 63.62 -48.54 -16.21
CA VAL A 353 63.83 -47.27 -16.92
C VAL A 353 63.05 -46.17 -16.22
N VAL A 354 63.73 -45.06 -15.92
CA VAL A 354 63.10 -43.87 -15.37
C VAL A 354 63.01 -42.82 -16.47
N LEU A 355 61.79 -42.35 -16.73
CA LEU A 355 61.50 -41.27 -17.66
C LEU A 355 61.51 -39.93 -16.92
N SER A 356 62.13 -38.92 -17.53
CA SER A 356 62.16 -37.55 -17.02
C SER A 356 61.87 -36.56 -18.14
N PRO A 357 60.71 -35.87 -18.14
CA PRO A 357 59.65 -35.96 -17.13
C PRO A 357 59.02 -37.35 -17.04
N ALA A 358 58.58 -37.75 -15.83
CA ALA A 358 57.88 -39.01 -15.65
C ALA A 358 56.51 -38.94 -16.34
N GLY A 359 56.09 -40.04 -16.97
CA GLY A 359 54.85 -40.11 -17.73
C GLY A 359 54.88 -41.21 -18.78
N GLY A 360 53.91 -41.19 -19.68
CA GLY A 360 53.86 -42.07 -20.85
C GLY A 360 53.18 -41.41 -22.05
N ILE A 361 52.84 -40.13 -21.93
CA ILE A 361 52.27 -39.29 -22.99
C ILE A 361 52.93 -37.92 -22.86
N TYR A 362 53.45 -37.39 -23.95
CA TYR A 362 54.28 -36.19 -23.99
C TYR A 362 53.83 -35.28 -25.12
N ASP A 363 53.99 -33.97 -24.92
CA ASP A 363 53.65 -32.99 -25.96
C ASP A 363 54.62 -33.11 -27.14
N SER A 364 54.16 -32.79 -28.35
CA SER A 364 55.01 -32.84 -29.53
C SER A 364 56.22 -31.90 -29.39
N ALA A 365 57.37 -32.36 -29.91
CA ALA A 365 58.68 -31.73 -29.75
C ALA A 365 59.21 -31.64 -28.31
N GLN A 366 58.53 -32.23 -27.31
CA GLN A 366 59.10 -32.42 -25.98
C GLN A 366 60.26 -33.41 -26.03
N THR A 367 61.35 -33.15 -25.31
CA THR A 367 62.44 -34.12 -25.13
C THR A 367 62.28 -34.84 -23.80
N VAL A 368 62.23 -36.17 -23.84
CA VAL A 368 62.20 -37.05 -22.66
C VAL A 368 63.60 -37.60 -22.42
N THR A 369 64.06 -37.52 -21.17
CA THR A 369 65.32 -38.14 -20.72
C THR A 369 65.00 -39.54 -20.19
N LEU A 370 65.72 -40.55 -20.68
CA LEU A 370 65.59 -41.94 -20.23
C LEU A 370 66.85 -42.34 -19.46
N VAL A 371 66.66 -42.83 -18.23
CA VAL A 371 67.74 -43.32 -17.37
C VAL A 371 67.52 -44.80 -17.10
N ALA A 372 68.42 -45.64 -17.60
CA ALA A 372 68.43 -47.06 -17.26
C ALA A 372 69.10 -47.26 -15.90
N LEU A 373 68.42 -47.99 -15.00
CA LEU A 373 68.92 -48.37 -13.69
C LEU A 373 69.00 -49.90 -13.62
N PRO A 374 70.19 -50.49 -13.87
CA PRO A 374 70.39 -51.93 -13.75
C PRO A 374 70.15 -52.42 -12.32
N ALA A 375 69.59 -53.63 -12.17
CA ALA A 375 69.51 -54.28 -10.87
C ALA A 375 70.90 -54.69 -10.36
N SER A 376 71.02 -54.96 -9.06
CA SER A 376 72.29 -55.40 -8.45
C SER A 376 72.86 -56.63 -9.17
N GLY A 377 74.12 -56.56 -9.60
CA GLY A 377 74.80 -57.61 -10.36
C GLY A 377 74.64 -57.53 -11.88
N TYR A 378 73.89 -56.56 -12.41
CA TYR A 378 73.71 -56.31 -13.84
C TYR A 378 74.37 -54.99 -14.26
N TYR A 379 74.72 -54.85 -15.53
CA TYR A 379 75.17 -53.59 -16.12
C TYR A 379 74.25 -53.20 -17.29
N PHE A 380 74.21 -51.91 -17.63
CA PHE A 380 73.45 -51.43 -18.78
C PHE A 380 74.23 -51.70 -20.07
N ASP A 381 73.67 -52.52 -20.95
CA ASP A 381 74.31 -52.89 -22.22
C ASP A 381 74.06 -51.86 -23.32
N GLY A 382 72.81 -51.48 -23.56
CA GLY A 382 72.43 -50.45 -24.52
C GLY A 382 70.93 -50.29 -24.69
N TRP A 383 70.54 -49.26 -25.43
CA TRP A 383 69.17 -49.01 -25.86
C TRP A 383 68.90 -49.69 -27.22
N SER A 384 67.64 -50.04 -27.46
CA SER A 384 67.12 -50.56 -28.73
C SER A 384 65.73 -49.98 -29.02
N GLY A 385 65.27 -50.05 -30.27
CA GLY A 385 64.00 -49.44 -30.71
C GLY A 385 64.25 -48.04 -31.26
N ASP A 386 63.52 -47.05 -30.74
CA ASP A 386 63.64 -45.63 -31.13
C ASP A 386 64.92 -44.94 -30.59
N LEU A 387 65.67 -45.63 -29.73
CA LEU A 387 67.01 -45.26 -29.27
C LEU A 387 68.02 -46.34 -29.68
N SER A 388 69.31 -45.97 -29.70
CA SER A 388 70.40 -46.91 -29.92
C SER A 388 71.68 -46.54 -29.15
N GLY A 389 72.56 -47.51 -28.94
CA GLY A 389 73.86 -47.31 -28.28
C GLY A 389 73.80 -47.41 -26.75
N SER A 390 74.95 -47.20 -26.09
CA SER A 390 75.14 -47.44 -24.65
C SER A 390 75.16 -46.16 -23.79
N ALA A 391 74.79 -45.01 -24.36
CA ALA A 391 74.72 -43.75 -23.63
C ALA A 391 73.60 -43.80 -22.58
N ASN A 392 73.91 -43.55 -21.31
CA ASN A 392 72.94 -43.52 -20.22
C ASN A 392 73.28 -42.33 -19.29
N PRO A 393 72.45 -41.27 -19.22
CA PRO A 393 71.10 -41.14 -19.80
C PRO A 393 71.07 -41.00 -21.33
N ALA A 394 69.91 -41.32 -21.92
CA ALA A 394 69.56 -41.03 -23.31
C ALA A 394 68.47 -39.96 -23.41
N TYR A 395 68.38 -39.29 -24.56
CA TYR A 395 67.41 -38.22 -24.82
C TYR A 395 66.61 -38.55 -26.07
N LEU A 396 65.29 -38.45 -25.96
CA LEU A 396 64.36 -38.81 -27.02
C LEU A 396 63.41 -37.64 -27.32
N LEU A 397 63.41 -37.16 -28.56
CA LEU A 397 62.47 -36.14 -29.03
C LEU A 397 61.14 -36.81 -29.37
N MET A 398 60.03 -36.29 -28.86
CA MET A 398 58.68 -36.80 -29.13
C MET A 398 58.14 -36.19 -30.43
N ASP A 399 58.40 -36.86 -31.55
CA ASP A 399 57.92 -36.52 -32.89
C ASP A 399 56.87 -37.49 -33.46
N GLY A 400 56.52 -38.52 -32.69
CA GLY A 400 55.52 -39.55 -32.95
C GLY A 400 55.40 -40.47 -31.73
N ASP A 401 54.51 -41.46 -31.78
CA ASP A 401 54.47 -42.52 -30.77
C ASP A 401 55.74 -43.37 -30.84
N LYS A 402 56.32 -43.70 -29.68
CA LYS A 402 57.65 -44.34 -29.56
C LYS A 402 57.71 -45.51 -28.60
#